data_AF-A0A1F5Z2X1-F1
#
_entry.id   AF-A0A1F5Z2X1-F1
#
_cell.length_a   1.000
_cell.length_b   1.000
_cell.length_c   1.000
_cell.angle_alpha   90.00
_cell.angle_beta   90.00
_cell.angle_gamma   90.00
#
_symmetry.space_group_name_H-M   'P 1'
#
loop_
_entity.id
_entity.type
_entity.pdbx_description
1 polymer ?
#
loop_
_entity_poly.entity_id
_entity_poly.type
_entity_poly.pdbx_seq_one_letter_code
_entity_poly.pdbx_strand_id
1 'polypeptide(L)'
;MKFGQYSFTPPPGIMTGDLSTLMSFATSLIQLILIIAVVAALLFILIGAVKWIISGGDKQALASAKSAITYAIIGLVLAFISFAILGLFSTFFNINLGTGK
;
A
#
# COMPACT_ATOMS: atom_id res chain seq x y z
N MET A 1 21.28 -4.38 45.86
CA MET A 1 19.90 -3.86 45.73
C MET A 1 19.62 -3.72 44.24
N LYS A 2 18.98 -4.73 43.63
CA LYS A 2 18.72 -4.84 42.19
C LYS A 2 17.29 -4.37 41.95
N PHE A 3 17.13 -3.12 41.54
CA PHE A 3 15.82 -2.55 41.27
C PHE A 3 15.34 -2.97 39.88
N GLY A 4 14.07 -3.41 39.85
CA GLY A 4 13.40 -4.10 38.77
C GLY A 4 13.50 -3.42 37.42
N GLN A 5 13.86 -4.25 36.45
CA GLN A 5 13.57 -4.10 35.03
C GLN A 5 12.04 -4.00 34.86
N TYR A 6 11.48 -2.82 35.03
CA TYR A 6 10.15 -2.49 34.54
C TYR A 6 10.33 -1.74 33.24
N SER A 7 10.62 -2.47 32.17
CA SER A 7 10.34 -1.97 30.83
C SER A 7 8.83 -1.83 30.76
N PHE A 8 8.34 -0.60 30.91
CA PHE A 8 7.00 -0.25 30.46
C PHE A 8 6.98 -0.53 28.96
N THR A 9 6.63 -1.77 28.59
CA THR A 9 6.12 -2.06 27.28
C THR A 9 4.76 -1.38 27.27
N PRO A 10 4.60 -0.24 26.57
CA PRO A 10 3.30 0.36 26.45
C PRO A 10 2.35 -0.73 25.91
N PRO A 11 1.22 -0.99 26.58
CA PRO A 11 0.16 -1.81 26.03
C PRO A 11 -0.08 -1.43 24.56
N PRO A 12 -0.35 -2.40 23.68
CA PRO A 12 -0.72 -2.10 22.31
C PRO A 12 -1.86 -1.06 22.31
N GLY A 13 -1.55 0.20 22.00
CA GLY A 13 -2.50 1.31 22.04
C GLY A 13 -2.24 2.47 23.02
N ILE A 14 -1.20 2.49 23.87
CA ILE A 14 -0.82 3.76 24.55
C ILE A 14 0.25 4.54 23.78
N MET A 15 -0.05 5.84 23.68
CA MET A 15 0.48 6.83 22.75
C MET A 15 1.97 7.11 22.99
N THR A 16 2.83 6.67 22.08
CA THR A 16 4.15 7.30 21.87
C THR A 16 3.94 8.37 20.81
N GLY A 17 4.08 9.64 21.19
CA GLY A 17 3.74 10.79 20.37
C GLY A 17 4.40 10.81 18.98
N ASP A 18 3.56 11.11 18.01
CA ASP A 18 3.78 11.85 16.75
C ASP A 18 4.20 11.17 15.45
N LEU A 19 4.91 10.04 15.39
CA LEU A 19 5.21 9.40 14.08
C LEU A 19 4.66 7.98 13.92
N SER A 20 4.64 7.17 14.98
CA SER A 20 4.21 5.77 14.93
C SER A 20 2.70 5.62 14.72
N THR A 21 1.89 6.47 15.35
CA THR A 21 0.43 6.50 15.16
C THR A 21 0.06 6.94 13.75
N LEU A 22 0.74 7.95 13.21
CA LEU A 22 0.55 8.40 11.83
C LEU A 22 0.96 7.33 10.82
N MET A 23 2.08 6.64 11.05
CA MET A 23 2.49 5.51 10.21
C MET A 23 1.51 4.34 10.28
N SER A 24 0.97 4.03 11.47
CA SER A 24 -0.01 2.93 11.64
C SER A 24 -1.33 3.25 10.95
N PHE A 25 -1.78 4.50 11.05
CA PHE A 25 -2.97 4.99 10.35
C PHE A 25 -2.77 5.00 8.84
N ALA A 26 -1.63 5.52 8.35
CA ALA A 26 -1.28 5.51 6.93
C ALA A 26 -1.21 4.08 6.37
N THR A 27 -0.55 3.16 7.09
CA THR A 27 -0.47 1.75 6.71
C THR A 27 -1.85 1.10 6.62
N SER A 28 -2.73 1.39 7.58
CA SER A 28 -4.11 0.87 7.57
C SER A 28 -4.92 1.40 6.38
N LEU A 29 -4.80 2.70 6.08
CA LEU A 29 -5.46 3.30 4.91
C LEU A 29 -4.94 2.74 3.60
N ILE A 30 -3.62 2.58 3.47
CA ILE A 30 -3.00 2.00 2.29
C ILE A 30 -3.45 0.56 2.11
N GLN A 31 -3.49 -0.25 3.17
CA GLN A 31 -3.99 -1.61 3.10
C GLN A 31 -5.47 -1.68 2.65
N LEU A 32 -6.31 -0.76 3.10
CA LEU A 32 -7.70 -0.65 2.62
C LEU A 32 -7.75 -0.31 1.13
N ILE A 33 -6.98 0.69 0.71
CA ILE A 33 -6.88 1.11 -0.70
C ILE A 33 -6.31 -0.02 -1.57
N LEU A 34 -5.35 -0.80 -1.08
CA LEU A 34 -4.78 -1.95 -1.80
C LEU A 34 -5.85 -2.97 -2.14
N ILE A 35 -6.72 -3.32 -1.19
CA ILE A 35 -7.81 -4.28 -1.42
C ILE A 35 -8.75 -3.75 -2.51
N ILE A 36 -9.14 -2.47 -2.42
CA ILE A 36 -10.01 -1.83 -3.42
C ILE A 36 -9.31 -1.75 -4.78
N ALA A 37 -8.02 -1.42 -4.80
CA ALA A 37 -7.22 -1.30 -6.02
C ALA A 37 -7.08 -2.64 -6.74
N VAL A 38 -6.88 -3.74 -6.01
CA VAL A 38 -6.82 -5.09 -6.60
C VAL A 38 -8.15 -5.47 -7.22
N VAL A 39 -9.26 -5.24 -6.52
CA VAL A 39 -10.60 -5.53 -7.06
C VAL A 39 -10.90 -4.66 -8.28
N ALA A 40 -10.62 -3.36 -8.21
CA ALA A 40 -10.80 -2.44 -9.33
C ALA A 40 -9.91 -2.82 -10.53
N ALA A 41 -8.65 -3.17 -10.31
CA ALA A 41 -7.73 -3.59 -11.35
C ALA A 41 -8.27 -4.83 -12.09
N LEU A 42 -8.79 -5.82 -11.36
CA LEU A 42 -9.42 -7.00 -11.98
C LEU A 42 -10.64 -6.61 -12.84
N LEU A 43 -11.51 -5.72 -12.36
CA LEU A 43 -12.66 -5.24 -13.13
C LEU A 43 -12.23 -4.50 -14.40
N PHE A 44 -11.25 -3.60 -14.30
CA PHE A 44 -10.74 -2.85 -15.45
C PHE A 44 -10.03 -3.75 -16.47
N ILE A 45 -9.31 -4.79 -16.02
CA ILE A 45 -8.70 -5.78 -16.92
C ILE A 45 -9.79 -6.56 -17.65
N LEU A 46 -10.86 -7.00 -16.98
CA LEU A 46 -11.96 -7.71 -17.61
C LEU A 46 -12.66 -6.84 -18.66
N ILE A 47 -12.99 -5.59 -18.31
CA ILE A 47 -13.64 -4.64 -19.24
C ILE A 47 -12.71 -4.33 -20.42
N GLY A 48 -11.42 -4.09 -20.15
CA GLY A 48 -10.41 -3.83 -21.17
C GLY A 48 -10.21 -5.02 -22.11
N ALA A 49 -10.19 -6.25 -21.58
CA ALA A 49 -10.02 -7.48 -22.34
C ALA A 49 -11.22 -7.76 -23.25
N VAL A 50 -12.44 -7.66 -22.72
CA VAL A 50 -13.67 -7.82 -23.52
C VAL A 50 -13.71 -6.78 -24.63
N LYS A 51 -13.41 -5.52 -24.31
CA LYS A 51 -13.34 -4.45 -25.31
C LYS A 51 -12.28 -4.72 -26.36
N TRP A 52 -11.11 -5.24 -25.98
CA TRP A 52 -10.03 -5.56 -26.92
C TRP A 52 -10.41 -6.65 -27.92
N ILE A 53 -11.10 -7.70 -27.45
CA ILE A 53 -11.58 -8.81 -28.30
C ILE A 53 -12.66 -8.33 -29.27
N ILE A 54 -13.61 -7.50 -28.81
CA ILE A 54 -14.72 -6.99 -29.63
C ILE A 54 -14.24 -5.93 -30.62
N SER A 55 -13.10 -5.26 -30.37
CA SER A 55 -12.61 -4.14 -31.19
C SER A 55 -12.33 -4.51 -32.65
N GLY A 56 -12.13 -5.79 -33.00
CA GLY A 56 -12.25 -6.32 -34.37
C GLY A 56 -11.41 -5.68 -35.50
N GLY A 57 -10.53 -4.71 -35.22
CA GLY A 57 -9.78 -3.93 -36.22
C GLY A 57 -9.95 -2.41 -36.13
N ASP A 58 -10.90 -1.92 -35.32
CA ASP A 58 -11.06 -0.49 -35.02
C ASP A 58 -9.92 -0.01 -34.10
N LYS A 59 -9.06 0.85 -34.66
CA LYS A 59 -7.90 1.42 -33.97
C LYS A 59 -8.28 2.23 -32.72
N GLN A 60 -9.43 2.88 -32.72
CA GLN A 60 -9.88 3.71 -31.59
C GLN A 60 -10.32 2.84 -30.41
N ALA A 61 -11.06 1.76 -30.68
CA ALA A 61 -11.48 0.82 -29.66
C ALA A 61 -10.26 0.08 -29.05
N LEU A 62 -9.29 -0.29 -29.88
CA LEU A 62 -8.01 -0.87 -29.49
C LEU A 62 -7.19 0.07 -28.59
N ALA A 63 -7.10 1.35 -28.95
CA ALA A 63 -6.40 2.35 -28.16
C ALA A 63 -7.06 2.53 -26.78
N SER A 64 -8.39 2.61 -26.73
CA SER A 64 -9.14 2.72 -25.47
C SER A 64 -8.96 1.49 -24.58
N ALA A 65 -8.97 0.28 -25.15
CA ALA A 65 -8.73 -0.96 -24.41
C ALA A 65 -7.32 -1.00 -23.82
N LYS A 66 -6.30 -0.60 -24.60
CA LYS A 66 -4.92 -0.49 -24.10
C LYS A 66 -4.80 0.51 -22.95
N SER A 67 -5.40 1.69 -23.07
CA SER A 67 -5.38 2.67 -21.98
C SER A 67 -6.02 2.13 -20.71
N ALA A 68 -7.17 1.44 -20.81
CA ALA A 68 -7.83 0.83 -19.65
C ALA A 68 -6.93 -0.19 -18.94
N ILE A 69 -6.25 -1.06 -19.70
CA ILE A 69 -5.30 -2.04 -19.15
C ILE A 69 -4.11 -1.33 -18.51
N THR A 70 -3.54 -0.30 -19.17
CA THR A 70 -2.42 0.49 -18.63
C THR A 70 -2.80 1.15 -17.30
N TYR A 71 -3.98 1.75 -17.18
CA TYR A 71 -4.43 2.34 -15.92
C TYR A 71 -4.61 1.30 -14.81
N ALA A 72 -5.13 0.11 -15.14
CA ALA A 72 -5.24 -0.99 -14.17
C ALA A 72 -3.86 -1.45 -13.66
N ILE A 73 -2.88 -1.58 -14.57
CA ILE A 73 -1.50 -1.94 -14.23
C ILE A 73 -0.85 -0.85 -13.37
N ILE A 74 -1.00 0.42 -13.74
CA ILE A 74 -0.46 1.55 -12.98
C ILE A 74 -1.03 1.55 -11.55
N GLY A 75 -2.33 1.34 -11.39
CA GLY A 75 -2.96 1.23 -10.08
C GLY A 75 -2.36 0.11 -9.23
N LEU A 76 -2.14 -1.06 -9.83
CA LEU A 76 -1.52 -2.22 -9.17
C LEU A 76 -0.05 -1.94 -8.79
N VAL A 77 0.71 -1.31 -9.68
CA VAL A 77 2.13 -0.96 -9.45
C VAL A 77 2.24 0.08 -8.35
N LEU A 78 1.40 1.11 -8.37
CA LEU A 78 1.40 2.17 -7.35
C LEU A 78 1.06 1.61 -5.96
N ALA A 79 0.14 0.65 -5.92
CA ALA A 79 -0.17 -0.16 -4.75
C ALA A 79 1.09 -0.86 -4.19
N PHE A 80 1.82 -1.61 -5.01
CA PHE A 80 3.06 -2.27 -4.59
C PHE A 80 4.13 -1.28 -4.10
N ILE A 81 4.31 -0.16 -4.81
CA ILE A 81 5.26 0.88 -4.43
C ILE A 81 4.88 1.49 -3.08
N SER A 82 3.60 1.74 -2.83
CA SER A 82 3.13 2.28 -1.55
C SER A 82 3.50 1.36 -0.38
N PHE A 83 3.32 0.05 -0.54
CA PHE A 83 3.73 -0.94 0.47
C PHE A 83 5.26 -0.97 0.67
N ALA A 84 6.02 -0.94 -0.43
CA ALA A 84 7.48 -0.91 -0.38
C ALA A 84 8.00 0.35 0.35
N ILE A 85 7.40 1.52 0.08
CA ILE A 85 7.74 2.77 0.76
C ILE A 85 7.50 2.64 2.27
N LEU A 86 6.36 2.12 2.71
CA LEU A 86 6.09 1.93 4.15
C LEU A 86 7.13 1.01 4.81
N GLY A 87 7.53 -0.08 4.16
CA GLY A 87 8.57 -0.99 4.65
C GLY A 87 9.95 -0.33 4.73
N LEU A 88 10.30 0.49 3.73
CA LEU A 88 11.52 1.29 3.76
C LEU A 88 11.48 2.32 4.88
N PHE A 89 10.38 3.06 5.04
CA PHE A 89 10.22 4.01 6.13
C PHE A 89 10.31 3.33 7.50
N SER A 90 9.67 2.17 7.70
CA SER A 90 9.80 1.39 8.96
C SER A 90 11.25 0.97 9.25
N THR A 91 12.05 0.72 8.21
CA THR A 91 13.44 0.27 8.34
C THR A 91 14.40 1.45 8.55
N PHE A 92 14.19 2.56 7.84
CA PHE A 92 14.99 3.78 7.94
C PHE A 92 14.66 4.60 9.20
N PHE A 93 13.39 4.71 9.57
CA PHE A 93 12.95 5.37 10.80
C PHE A 93 12.95 4.41 11.99
N ASN A 94 13.77 3.35 11.96
CA ASN A 94 14.01 2.40 13.05
C ASN A 94 13.84 3.10 14.41
N ILE A 95 12.69 2.87 15.04
CA ILE A 95 12.23 3.55 16.24
C ILE A 95 13.20 3.17 17.37
N ASN A 96 14.35 3.84 17.39
CA ASN A 96 15.44 3.64 18.33
C ASN A 96 15.04 4.29 19.66
N LEU A 97 14.19 3.59 20.41
CA LEU A 97 14.11 3.75 21.87
C LEU A 97 14.73 2.51 22.55
N GLY A 98 15.96 2.16 22.15
CA GLY A 98 16.64 0.99 22.69
C GLY A 98 18.16 1.06 22.54
N THR A 99 18.78 1.87 23.40
CA THR A 99 20.07 1.56 24.05
C THR A 99 21.18 1.02 23.15
N GLY A 100 21.98 1.94 22.63
CA GLY A 100 23.35 1.71 22.18
C GLY A 100 24.28 2.61 22.99
N LYS A 101 24.45 2.29 24.28
CA LYS A 101 25.06 3.06 25.40
C LYS A 101 24.08 3.92 26.19
#